data_AF-A0A3D9L1K1-F1
#
_entry.id   AF-A0A3D9L1K1-F1
#
_cell.length_a   1.000
_cell.length_b   1.000
_cell.length_c   1.000
_cell.angle_alpha   90.00
_cell.angle_beta   90.00
_cell.angle_gamma   90.00
#
_symmetry.space_group_name_H-M   'P 1'
#
loop_
_entity.id
_entity.type
_entity.pdbx_description
1 polymer ?
#
loop_
_entity_poly.entity_id
_entity_poly.type
_entity_poly.pdbx_seq_one_letter_code
_entity_poly.pdbx_strand_id
1 'polypeptide(L)' 'MNDSLNVMVTADFSLTCQHPIEGLKLLREIQKNQKPVPAMLFVRGTHGEDVIDRFISRVERMFGQAGPELIMLR' A
#
# COMPACT_ATOMS: atom_id res chain seq x y z
N MET A 1 25.20 -10.03 -25.66
CA MET A 1 25.53 -9.00 -24.64
C MET A 1 24.25 -8.22 -24.39
N ASN A 2 23.98 -7.94 -23.11
CA ASN A 2 22.71 -7.50 -22.53
C ASN A 2 22.04 -6.32 -23.25
N ASP A 3 20.84 -6.55 -23.79
CA ASP A 3 19.82 -5.51 -23.85
C ASP A 3 19.11 -5.50 -22.50
N SER A 4 19.55 -4.58 -21.66
CA SER A 4 18.93 -4.26 -20.37
C SER A 4 17.46 -3.96 -20.59
N LEU A 5 16.59 -4.78 -20.00
CA LEU A 5 15.17 -4.49 -19.87
C LEU A 5 15.05 -3.15 -19.12
N ASN A 6 14.74 -2.07 -19.83
CA ASN A 6 14.34 -0.80 -19.22
C ASN A 6 12.97 -1.00 -18.59
N VAL A 7 12.95 -1.39 -17.31
CA VAL A 7 11.73 -1.37 -16.50
C VAL A 7 11.38 0.09 -16.27
N MET A 8 10.57 0.68 -17.15
CA MET A 8 9.80 1.88 -16.81
C MET A 8 8.95 1.51 -15.60
N VAL A 9 9.30 2.04 -14.43
CA VAL A 9 8.48 1.94 -13.22
C VAL A 9 7.24 2.79 -13.49
N THR A 10 6.16 2.15 -13.93
CA THR A 10 4.87 2.83 -14.09
C THR A 10 4.40 3.27 -12.71
N ALA A 11 4.02 4.54 -12.58
CA ALA A 11 3.54 5.16 -11.36
C ALA A 11 2.14 4.66 -10.91
N ASP A 12 1.68 3.52 -11.44
CA ASP A 12 0.29 3.08 -11.40
C ASP A 12 0.12 1.70 -10.74
N PHE A 13 1.14 1.19 -10.04
CA PHE A 13 0.98 -0.11 -9.40
C PHE A 13 0.13 0.02 -8.12
N SER A 14 -0.93 -0.78 -8.07
CA SER A 14 -1.84 -0.86 -6.94
C SER A 14 -1.67 -2.16 -6.17
N LEU A 15 -1.94 -2.15 -4.87
CA LEU A 15 -2.01 -3.34 -4.04
C LEU A 15 -3.43 -3.61 -3.59
N THR A 16 -3.79 -4.88 -3.45
CA THR A 16 -5.08 -5.30 -2.90
C THR A 16 -4.83 -6.28 -1.76
N CYS A 17 -5.48 -6.06 -0.62
CA CYS A 17 -5.48 -6.99 0.50
C CYS A 17 -6.91 -7.25 1.00
N GLN A 18 -7.09 -8.32 1.77
CA GLN A 18 -8.41 -8.68 2.34
C GLN A 18 -8.62 -8.10 3.73
N HIS A 19 -7.56 -7.58 4.36
CA HIS A 19 -7.61 -7.09 5.72
C HIS A 19 -6.65 -5.90 5.93
N PRO A 20 -7.03 -4.87 6.71
CA PRO A 20 -6.18 -3.70 6.99
C PRO A 20 -4.81 -4.08 7.59
N ILE A 21 -4.80 -5.04 8.53
CA ILE A 21 -3.55 -5.56 9.14
C ILE A 21 -2.61 -6.17 8.09
N GLU A 22 -3.14 -6.88 7.10
CA GLU A 22 -2.34 -7.45 6.00
C GLU A 22 -1.74 -6.32 5.16
N GLY A 23 -2.55 -5.30 4.83
CA GLY A 23 -2.09 -4.10 4.13
C GLY A 23 -0.92 -3.42 4.85
N LEU A 24 -0.98 -3.28 6.18
CA LEU A 24 0.14 -2.74 6.96
C LEU A 24 1.40 -3.59 6.89
N LYS A 25 1.26 -4.93 6.92
CA LYS A 25 2.42 -5.82 6.80
C LYS A 25 3.09 -5.64 5.44
N LEU A 26 2.31 -5.63 4.36
CA LEU A 26 2.81 -5.42 3.00
C LEU A 26 3.51 -4.07 2.86
N LEU A 27 2.90 -2.99 3.35
CA LEU A 27 3.49 -1.66 3.31
C LEU A 27 4.80 -1.56 4.11
N ARG A 28 4.89 -2.24 5.27
CA ARG A 28 6.14 -2.31 6.03
C ARG A 28 7.24 -3.04 5.27
N GLU A 29 6.91 -4.12 4.58
CA GLU A 29 7.89 -4.84 3.76
C GLU A 29 8.36 -4.00 2.58
N ILE A 30 7.47 -3.24 1.94
CA ILE A 30 7.83 -2.30 0.87
C ILE A 30 8.81 -1.25 1.38
N GLN A 31 8.47 -0.60 2.51
CA GLN A 31 9.34 0.39 3.14
C GLN A 31 10.70 -0.20 3.53
N LYS A 32 10.71 -1.38 4.18
CA LYS A 32 11.93 -2.06 4.62
C LYS A 32 12.85 -2.41 3.44
N ASN A 33 12.27 -2.84 2.32
CA ASN A 33 13.02 -3.22 1.13
C ASN A 33 13.27 -2.04 0.18
N GLN A 34 12.95 -0.80 0.59
CA GLN A 34 13.09 0.42 -0.23
C GLN A 34 12.43 0.28 -1.61
N LYS A 35 11.33 -0.47 -1.67
CA LYS A 35 10.54 -0.61 -2.89
C LYS A 35 9.68 0.64 -3.08
N PRO A 36 9.30 0.96 -4.33
CA PRO A 36 8.31 1.99 -4.59
C PRO A 36 7.06 1.77 -3.73
N VAL A 37 6.47 2.85 -3.23
CA VAL A 37 5.19 2.81 -2.51
C VAL A 37 4.06 2.72 -3.55
N PRO A 38 3.05 1.86 -3.36
CA PRO A 38 1.92 1.78 -4.28
C PRO A 38 1.19 3.11 -4.35
N ALA A 39 0.67 3.46 -5.53
CA ALA A 39 -0.18 4.64 -5.65
C ALA A 39 -1.52 4.43 -4.91
N MET A 40 -2.06 3.21 -4.97
CA MET A 40 -3.33 2.85 -4.34
C MET A 40 -3.22 1.53 -3.55
N LEU A 41 -3.88 1.47 -2.41
CA LEU A 41 -4.08 0.25 -1.63
C LEU A 41 -5.58 -0.01 -1.43
N PHE A 42 -6.07 -1.05 -2.09
CA PHE A 42 -7.43 -1.54 -1.97
C PHE A 42 -7.54 -2.52 -0.80
N VAL A 43 -8.43 -2.24 0.15
CA VAL A 43 -8.74 -3.17 1.24
C VAL A 43 -10.16 -3.69 1.03
N ARG A 44 -10.28 -4.99 0.78
CA ARG A 44 -11.58 -5.66 0.60
C ARG A 44 -12.19 -6.05 1.94
N GLY A 45 -13.51 -6.11 1.98
CA GLY A 45 -14.26 -6.65 3.10
C GLY A 45 -14.76 -5.60 4.09
N THR A 46 -15.68 -6.02 4.94
CA THR A 46 -16.27 -5.16 5.97
C THR A 46 -15.45 -5.26 7.25
N HIS A 47 -14.92 -4.12 7.69
CA HIS A 47 -14.11 -4.01 8.91
C HIS A 47 -14.75 -2.98 9.85
N GLY A 48 -14.55 -3.15 11.16
CA GLY A 48 -15.00 -2.16 12.14
C GLY A 48 -14.35 -0.79 11.90
N GLU A 49 -15.08 0.29 12.16
CA GLU A 49 -14.61 1.66 12.00
C GLU A 49 -13.32 1.91 12.79
N ASP A 50 -13.27 1.41 14.03
CA ASP A 50 -12.09 1.47 14.90
C ASP A 50 -10.85 0.75 14.33
N VAL A 51 -11.06 -0.29 13.52
CA VAL A 51 -9.98 -1.00 12.83
C VAL A 51 -9.49 -0.18 11.64
N ILE A 52 -10.41 0.43 10.90
CA ILE A 52 -10.11 1.28 9.74
C ILE A 52 -9.36 2.55 10.17
N ASP A 53 -9.82 3.23 11.22
CA ASP A 53 -9.18 4.45 11.73
C ASP A 53 -7.75 4.19 12.21
N ARG A 54 -7.56 3.09 12.94
CA ARG A 54 -6.22 2.66 13.38
C ARG A 54 -5.32 2.30 12.21
N PHE A 55 -5.89 1.73 11.15
CA PHE A 55 -5.17 1.42 9.92
C PHE A 55 -4.72 2.69 9.21
N ILE A 56 -5.63 3.61 8.91
CA ILE A 56 -5.35 4.89 8.24
C ILE A 56 -4.27 5.66 9.00
N SER A 57 -4.48 5.86 10.31
CA SER A 57 -3.52 6.57 11.18
C SER A 57 -2.11 5.97 11.14
N ARG A 58 -2.01 4.64 10.97
CA ARG A 58 -0.72 3.95 10.91
C ARG A 58 -0.05 4.11 9.56
N VAL A 59 -0.81 4.10 8.46
CA VAL A 59 -0.30 4.35 7.09
C VAL A 59 0.20 5.78 6.98
N GLU A 60 -0.58 6.76 7.44
CA GLU A 60 -0.20 8.18 7.44
C GLU A 60 1.08 8.42 8.25
N ARG A 61 1.22 7.76 9.41
CA ARG A 61 2.46 7.85 10.20
C ARG A 61 3.67 7.24 9.49
N MET A 62 3.47 6.24 8.64
CA MET A 62 4.56 5.55 7.94
C MET A 62 5.07 6.32 6.72
N PHE A 63 4.18 6.98 5.97
CA PHE A 63 4.52 7.58 4.67
C PHE A 63 4.17 9.07 4.57
N GLY A 64 3.42 9.63 5.51
CA GLY A 64 2.93 11.01 5.45
C GLY A 64 2.13 11.26 4.16
N GLN A 65 2.45 12.36 3.48
CA GLN A 65 1.83 12.73 2.19
C GLN A 65 2.30 11.88 1.00
N ALA A 66 3.34 11.04 1.17
CA ALA A 66 3.86 10.15 0.13
C ALA A 66 3.29 8.72 0.23
N GLY A 67 2.23 8.52 1.04
CA GLY A 67 1.57 7.23 1.22
C GLY A 67 0.64 6.86 0.06
N PRO A 68 0.21 5.59 0.01
CA PRO A 68 -0.83 5.18 -0.92
C PRO A 68 -2.16 5.86 -0.61
N GLU A 69 -2.94 6.12 -1.65
CA GLU A 69 -4.38 6.36 -1.50
C GLU A 69 -5.07 5.08 -1.01
N LEU A 70 -5.84 5.19 0.07
CA LEU A 70 -6.51 4.05 0.70
C LEU A 70 -7.95 3.94 0.20
N ILE A 71 -8.29 2.81 -0.42
CA ILE A 71 -9.61 2.57 -0.99
C ILE A 71 -10.24 1.35 -0.31
N MET A 72 -11.34 1.57 0.43
CA MET A 72 -12.09 0.50 1.07
C MET A 72 -13.17 -0.03 0.13
N LEU A 73 -13.12 -1.32 -0.20
CA LEU A 73 -14.09 -1.99 -1.06
C LEU A 73 -15.06 -2.83 -0.22
N ARG A 74 -16.36 -2.52 -0.30
CA ARG A 74 -17.44 -3.23 0.38
C ARG A 74 -17.90 -4.46 -0.39
#